data_AF-A0AAV2PV49-F1
#
_entry.id   AF-A0AAV2PV49-F1
#
_cell.length_a   1.000
_cell.length_b   1.000
_cell.length_c   1.000
_cell.angle_alpha   90.00
_cell.angle_beta   90.00
_cell.angle_gamma   90.00
#
_symmetry.space_group_name_H-M   'P 1'
#
loop_
_entity.id
_entity.type
_entity.pdbx_description
1 polymer ?
#
loop_
_entity_poly.entity_id
_entity_poly.type
_entity_poly.pdbx_seq_one_letter_code
_entity_poly.pdbx_strand_id
1 'polypeptide(L)'
;GELLAVEKPYASTLMMNDQSIVENFCCVCTSRCLTPLPCSHCNVVTFCSESCRRDGVWKFHRRECRVLPSLVERGLGLNSILSCRVLAHIPFPQLKSIISKHKEEKHVMTRQLRGFNDQGVYKSSDYGTVFHLEGNFDARELDDLLKKCCLAFILTKLLISSNSYFVDELGNSFE
;
A
#
# COMPACT_ATOMS: atom_id res chain seq x y z
N GLY A 1 27.48 -18.08 1.95
CA GLY A 1 27.03 -16.79 2.51
C GLY A 1 26.15 -17.06 3.71
N GLU A 2 26.14 -16.17 4.70
CA GLU A 2 25.32 -16.30 5.91
C GLU A 2 24.01 -15.48 5.76
N LEU A 3 22.89 -16.08 6.13
CA LEU A 3 21.59 -15.42 6.11
C LEU A 3 21.44 -14.55 7.38
N LEU A 4 21.46 -13.23 7.21
CA LEU A 4 21.37 -12.28 8.33
C LEU A 4 19.91 -11.96 8.71
N ALA A 5 19.04 -11.80 7.71
CA ALA A 5 17.62 -11.46 7.94
C ALA A 5 16.75 -11.89 6.75
N VAL A 6 15.49 -12.20 7.04
CA VAL A 6 14.43 -12.41 6.05
C VAL A 6 13.23 -11.60 6.48
N GLU A 7 12.73 -10.75 5.59
CA GLU A 7 11.58 -9.91 5.85
C GLU A 7 10.54 -10.10 4.76
N LYS A 8 9.28 -10.27 5.16
CA LYS A 8 8.16 -10.19 4.22
C LYS A 8 7.75 -8.73 4.09
N PRO A 9 7.59 -8.21 2.86
CA PRO A 9 7.22 -6.81 2.67
C PRO A 9 5.82 -6.55 3.25
N TYR A 10 5.65 -5.43 3.94
CA TYR A 10 4.33 -4.96 4.35
C TYR A 10 3.38 -4.82 3.15
N ALA A 11 3.89 -4.21 2.08
CA ALA A 11 3.21 -4.02 0.81
C ALA A 11 4.21 -4.12 -0.34
N SER A 12 3.76 -4.64 -1.48
CA SER A 12 4.54 -4.66 -2.73
C SER A 12 3.61 -4.43 -3.92
N THR A 13 4.18 -4.02 -5.05
CA THR A 13 3.45 -3.84 -6.31
C THR A 13 4.30 -4.30 -7.47
N LEU A 14 3.64 -4.80 -8.53
CA LEU A 14 4.28 -4.99 -9.82
C LEU A 14 4.63 -3.63 -10.44
N MET A 15 5.50 -3.65 -11.45
CA MET A 15 5.73 -2.51 -12.33
C MET A 15 4.51 -2.32 -13.24
N MET A 16 3.46 -1.68 -12.71
CA MET A 16 2.15 -1.60 -13.36
C MET A 16 2.11 -0.71 -14.61
N ASN A 17 3.18 0.01 -14.89
CA ASN A 17 3.39 0.72 -16.16
C ASN A 17 3.94 -0.18 -17.27
N ASP A 18 4.32 -1.41 -16.96
CA ASP A 18 4.73 -2.43 -17.93
C ASP A 18 3.64 -3.50 -18.03
N GLN A 19 2.89 -3.45 -19.14
CA GLN A 19 1.80 -4.37 -19.41
C GLN A 19 2.26 -5.83 -19.44
N SER A 20 3.48 -6.10 -19.94
CA SER A 20 4.02 -7.44 -19.99
C SER A 20 4.21 -8.02 -18.59
N ILE A 21 4.58 -7.19 -17.60
CA ILE A 21 4.71 -7.61 -16.21
C ILE A 21 3.33 -7.87 -15.58
N VAL A 22 2.36 -6.98 -15.81
CA VAL A 22 1.00 -7.12 -15.26
C VAL A 22 0.30 -8.38 -15.77
N GLU A 23 0.52 -8.76 -17.02
CA GLU A 23 -0.09 -9.94 -17.64
C GLU A 23 0.58 -11.25 -17.19
N ASN A 24 1.88 -11.21 -16.90
CA ASN A 24 2.69 -12.42 -16.68
C ASN A 24 3.05 -12.68 -15.22
N PHE A 25 2.77 -11.79 -14.28
CA PHE A 25 3.18 -11.95 -12.88
C PHE A 25 2.05 -11.69 -11.90
N CYS A 26 2.02 -12.47 -10.82
CA CYS A 26 1.00 -12.35 -9.80
C CYS A 26 1.21 -11.09 -8.94
N CYS A 27 0.16 -10.30 -8.75
CA CYS A 27 0.21 -9.09 -7.91
C CYS A 27 0.35 -9.36 -6.40
N VAL A 28 0.28 -10.63 -5.97
CA VAL A 28 0.37 -11.05 -4.56
C VAL A 28 1.72 -11.65 -4.25
N CYS A 29 2.14 -12.67 -5.02
CA CYS A 29 3.34 -13.45 -4.73
C CYS A 29 4.48 -13.26 -5.73
N THR A 30 4.30 -12.36 -6.71
CA THR A 30 5.25 -12.04 -7.79
C THR A 30 5.75 -13.23 -8.61
N SER A 31 5.12 -14.39 -8.47
CA SER A 31 5.41 -15.56 -9.28
C SER A 31 4.83 -15.39 -10.69
N ARG A 32 5.47 -16.01 -11.67
CA ARG A 32 4.99 -16.00 -13.06
C ARG A 32 3.62 -16.70 -13.15
N CYS A 33 2.68 -16.05 -13.81
CA CYS A 33 1.36 -16.58 -14.13
C CYS A 33 1.44 -17.41 -15.41
N LEU A 34 1.32 -18.74 -15.30
CA LEU A 34 1.15 -19.61 -16.49
C LEU A 34 -0.31 -19.59 -16.98
N THR A 35 -1.24 -19.46 -16.05
CA THR A 35 -2.68 -19.31 -16.28
C THR A 35 -3.18 -18.11 -15.48
N PRO A 36 -3.03 -16.87 -15.99
CA PRO A 36 -3.38 -15.67 -15.25
C PRO A 36 -4.88 -15.60 -14.98
N LEU A 37 -5.24 -15.39 -13.73
CA LEU A 37 -6.62 -15.13 -13.30
C LEU A 37 -6.80 -13.62 -13.12
N PRO A 38 -7.77 -12.99 -13.78
CA PRO A 38 -8.04 -11.57 -13.60
C PRO A 38 -8.82 -11.30 -12.31
N CYS A 39 -8.83 -10.04 -11.89
CA CYS A 39 -9.86 -9.56 -10.98
C CYS A 39 -11.23 -9.56 -11.70
N SER A 40 -12.31 -9.83 -10.97
CA SER A 40 -13.67 -9.78 -11.53
C SER A 40 -14.19 -8.35 -11.76
N HIS A 41 -13.50 -7.33 -11.25
CA HIS A 41 -13.95 -5.93 -11.26
C HIS A 41 -12.97 -4.96 -11.93
N CYS A 42 -11.75 -5.39 -12.28
CA CYS A 42 -10.79 -4.58 -13.03
C CYS A 42 -9.85 -5.47 -13.86
N ASN A 43 -9.14 -4.85 -14.79
CA ASN A 43 -8.19 -5.48 -15.71
C ASN A 43 -6.73 -5.13 -15.42
N VAL A 44 -6.42 -4.53 -14.26
CA VAL A 44 -5.08 -3.98 -13.95
C VAL A 44 -4.24 -4.85 -13.02
N VAL A 45 -4.73 -6.05 -12.67
CA VAL A 45 -3.98 -7.04 -11.87
C VAL A 45 -4.27 -8.45 -12.36
N THR A 46 -3.29 -9.34 -12.21
CA THR A 46 -3.46 -10.78 -12.40
C THR A 46 -2.99 -11.58 -11.18
N PHE A 47 -3.53 -12.78 -11.03
CA PHE A 47 -3.21 -13.73 -9.98
C PHE A 47 -2.79 -15.07 -10.59
N CYS A 48 -1.81 -15.76 -9.99
CA CYS A 48 -1.35 -17.06 -10.50
C CYS A 48 -2.25 -18.23 -10.10
N SER A 49 -3.14 -18.04 -9.13
CA SER A 49 -4.02 -19.08 -8.59
C SER A 49 -5.24 -18.47 -7.88
N GLU A 50 -6.27 -19.29 -7.67
CA GLU A 50 -7.47 -18.87 -6.94
C GLU A 50 -7.16 -18.49 -5.48
N SER A 51 -6.19 -19.17 -4.87
CA SER A 51 -5.74 -18.83 -3.52
C SER A 51 -5.12 -17.44 -3.47
N CYS A 52 -4.24 -17.09 -4.42
CA CYS A 52 -3.70 -15.75 -4.53
C CYS A 52 -4.79 -14.72 -4.83
N ARG A 53 -5.76 -15.03 -5.71
CA ARG A 53 -6.87 -14.13 -6.00
C ARG A 53 -7.68 -13.80 -4.75
N ARG A 54 -8.14 -14.83 -4.03
CA ARG A 54 -8.90 -14.66 -2.78
C ARG A 54 -8.11 -13.89 -1.73
N ASP A 55 -6.86 -14.27 -1.50
CA ASP A 55 -6.01 -13.64 -0.49
C ASP A 55 -5.72 -12.17 -0.83
N GLY A 56 -5.37 -11.87 -2.08
CA GLY A 56 -5.08 -10.51 -2.54
C GLY A 56 -6.31 -9.61 -2.49
N VAL A 57 -7.47 -10.10 -2.95
CA VAL A 57 -8.76 -9.39 -2.86
C VAL A 57 -9.11 -9.07 -1.42
N TRP A 58 -9.02 -10.05 -0.52
CA TRP A 58 -9.32 -9.87 0.89
C TRP A 58 -8.35 -8.90 1.59
N LYS A 59 -7.04 -9.07 1.38
CA LYS A 59 -5.99 -8.33 2.09
C LYS A 59 -5.85 -6.88 1.66
N PHE A 60 -6.02 -6.58 0.37
CA PHE A 60 -5.81 -5.21 -0.12
C PHE A 60 -6.67 -4.86 -1.34
N HIS A 61 -6.81 -5.76 -2.31
CA HIS A 61 -7.23 -5.35 -3.65
C HIS A 61 -8.67 -4.83 -3.66
N ARG A 62 -9.57 -5.32 -2.79
CA ARG A 62 -10.93 -4.78 -2.66
C ARG A 62 -10.97 -3.26 -2.39
N ARG A 63 -9.99 -2.72 -1.64
CA ARG A 63 -9.92 -1.31 -1.23
C ARG A 63 -9.26 -0.40 -2.26
N GLU A 64 -8.42 -0.95 -3.13
CA GLU A 64 -7.71 -0.19 -4.18
C GLU A 64 -8.28 -0.44 -5.58
N CYS A 65 -9.11 -1.47 -5.80
CA CYS A 65 -9.54 -1.92 -7.12
C CYS A 65 -10.16 -0.80 -7.97
N ARG A 66 -10.92 0.11 -7.36
CA ARG A 66 -11.56 1.25 -8.06
C ARG A 66 -10.59 2.42 -8.31
N VAL A 67 -9.51 2.50 -7.54
CA VAL A 67 -8.52 3.58 -7.61
C VAL A 67 -7.38 3.22 -8.56
N LEU A 68 -7.00 1.94 -8.58
CA LEU A 68 -5.80 1.46 -9.25
C LEU A 68 -5.79 1.73 -10.77
N PRO A 69 -6.86 1.51 -11.55
CA PRO A 69 -6.88 1.85 -12.98
C PRO A 69 -6.57 3.33 -13.22
N SER A 70 -7.17 4.20 -12.40
CA SER A 70 -6.96 5.65 -12.46
C SER A 70 -5.52 6.08 -12.16
N LEU A 71 -4.78 5.34 -11.33
CA LEU A 71 -3.36 5.60 -11.04
C LEU A 71 -2.46 5.15 -12.19
N VAL A 72 -2.77 3.98 -12.77
CA VAL A 72 -2.00 3.38 -13.87
C VAL A 72 -2.17 4.18 -15.15
N GLU A 73 -3.41 4.44 -15.57
CA GLU A 73 -3.72 5.16 -16.83
C GLU A 73 -3.17 6.59 -16.84
N ARG A 74 -3.17 7.26 -15.67
CA ARG A 74 -2.63 8.63 -15.53
C ARG A 74 -1.11 8.67 -15.33
N GLY A 75 -0.44 7.52 -15.25
CA GLY A 75 1.01 7.45 -15.11
C GLY A 75 1.54 8.13 -13.85
N LEU A 76 0.82 8.07 -12.72
CA LEU A 76 1.17 8.80 -11.49
C LEU A 76 2.41 8.24 -10.74
N GLY A 77 3.09 7.26 -11.33
CA GLY A 77 4.33 6.67 -10.85
C GLY A 77 4.11 5.50 -9.89
N LEU A 78 5.11 4.63 -9.80
CA LEU A 78 5.05 3.43 -8.95
C LEU A 78 4.88 3.77 -7.46
N ASN A 79 5.40 4.92 -7.02
CA ASN A 79 5.26 5.38 -5.64
C ASN A 79 3.81 5.71 -5.26
N SER A 80 2.98 6.25 -6.16
CA SER A 80 1.56 6.49 -5.86
C SER A 80 0.80 5.18 -5.75
N ILE A 81 1.14 4.20 -6.60
CA ILE A 81 0.58 2.85 -6.58
C ILE A 81 0.96 2.13 -5.27
N LEU A 82 2.24 2.17 -4.90
CA LEU A 82 2.72 1.57 -3.65
C LEU A 82 2.10 2.26 -2.42
N SER A 83 1.97 3.59 -2.44
CA SER A 83 1.28 4.34 -1.37
C SER A 83 -0.18 3.91 -1.24
N CYS A 84 -0.89 3.74 -2.36
CA CYS A 84 -2.25 3.21 -2.38
C CYS A 84 -2.31 1.80 -1.79
N ARG A 85 -1.37 0.92 -2.18
CA ARG A 85 -1.24 -0.44 -1.66
C ARG A 85 -1.05 -0.46 -0.13
N VAL A 86 -0.12 0.34 0.39
CA VAL A 86 0.17 0.44 1.83
C VAL A 86 -1.10 0.80 2.60
N LEU A 87 -1.86 1.78 2.13
CA LEU A 87 -3.15 2.14 2.73
C LEU A 87 -4.15 0.99 2.61
N ALA A 88 -4.25 0.36 1.44
CA ALA A 88 -5.16 -0.75 1.21
C ALA A 88 -4.88 -2.00 2.08
N HIS A 89 -3.70 -2.14 2.68
CA HIS A 89 -3.43 -3.21 3.64
C HIS A 89 -4.10 -3.02 5.01
N ILE A 90 -4.52 -1.80 5.35
CA ILE A 90 -5.16 -1.47 6.64
C ILE A 90 -6.55 -0.86 6.41
N PRO A 91 -7.62 -1.36 7.04
CA PRO A 91 -8.94 -0.73 6.99
C PRO A 91 -8.89 0.70 7.58
N PHE A 92 -9.69 1.61 7.04
CA PHE A 92 -9.71 3.00 7.51
C PHE A 92 -10.08 3.14 9.00
N PRO A 93 -11.08 2.42 9.57
CA PRO A 93 -11.36 2.51 11.01
C PRO A 93 -10.15 2.13 11.87
N GLN A 94 -9.45 1.06 11.49
CA GLN A 94 -8.23 0.64 12.16
C GLN A 94 -7.13 1.69 12.04
N LEU A 95 -6.89 2.23 10.83
CA LEU A 95 -5.92 3.31 10.64
C LEU A 95 -6.25 4.53 11.49
N LYS A 96 -7.52 4.95 11.52
CA LYS A 96 -8.02 6.08 12.32
C LYS A 96 -7.78 5.86 13.82
N SER A 97 -7.87 4.62 14.30
CA SER A 97 -7.62 4.30 15.72
C SER A 97 -6.14 4.39 16.12
N ILE A 98 -5.21 4.09 15.21
CA ILE A 98 -3.77 4.03 15.53
C ILE A 98 -2.97 5.27 15.12
N ILE A 99 -3.49 6.09 14.19
CA ILE A 99 -2.72 7.18 13.58
C ILE A 99 -2.28 8.25 14.57
N SER A 100 -3.11 8.55 15.58
CA SER A 100 -2.77 9.55 16.61
C SER A 100 -1.61 9.08 17.48
N LYS A 101 -1.61 7.80 17.91
CA LYS A 101 -0.51 7.19 18.66
C LYS A 101 0.80 7.30 17.88
N HIS A 102 0.82 6.88 16.62
CA HIS A 102 2.05 6.93 15.81
C HIS A 102 2.54 8.36 15.50
N LYS A 103 1.65 9.34 15.41
CA LYS A 103 2.06 10.76 15.28
C LYS A 103 2.78 11.24 16.54
N GLU A 104 2.30 10.86 17.72
CA GLU A 104 2.92 11.22 19.00
C GLU A 104 4.29 10.53 19.20
N GLU A 105 4.41 9.26 18.81
CA GLU A 105 5.67 8.49 18.87
C GLU A 105 6.82 9.19 18.14
N LYS A 106 6.54 9.92 17.05
CA LYS A 106 7.54 10.69 16.31
C LYS A 106 8.18 11.81 17.16
N HIS A 107 7.50 12.30 18.18
CA HIS A 107 7.99 13.35 19.07
C HIS A 107 8.60 12.80 20.34
N VAL A 108 8.05 11.71 20.89
CA VAL A 108 8.42 11.17 22.19
C VAL A 108 9.52 10.10 22.10
N MET A 109 9.53 9.30 21.02
CA MET A 109 10.48 8.18 20.88
C MET A 109 11.74 8.59 20.13
N THR A 110 12.86 8.01 20.57
CA THR A 110 14.13 8.07 19.84
C THR A 110 14.01 7.38 18.49
N ARG A 111 14.81 7.84 17.52
CA ARG A 111 14.74 7.35 16.12
C ARG A 111 14.91 5.83 16.02
N GLN A 112 15.74 5.24 16.85
CA GLN A 112 16.07 3.80 16.85
C GLN A 112 14.93 2.91 17.35
N LEU A 113 14.01 3.45 18.15
CA LEU A 113 12.91 2.68 18.76
C LEU A 113 11.58 2.80 17.99
N ARG A 114 11.50 3.72 17.02
CA ARG A 114 10.29 3.92 16.23
C ARG A 114 10.00 2.70 15.35
N GLY A 115 8.73 2.30 15.29
CA GLY A 115 8.29 1.13 14.53
C GLY A 115 8.42 -0.21 15.28
N PHE A 116 9.05 -0.24 16.45
CA PHE A 116 8.94 -1.37 17.37
C PHE A 116 7.65 -1.24 18.17
N ASN A 117 7.04 -2.38 18.53
CA ASN A 117 5.88 -2.36 19.41
C ASN A 117 6.28 -2.07 20.88
N ASP A 118 5.29 -1.97 21.77
CA ASP A 118 5.50 -1.66 23.19
C ASP A 118 6.38 -2.69 23.94
N GLN A 119 6.61 -3.87 23.35
CA GLN A 119 7.51 -4.92 23.87
C GLN A 119 8.92 -4.86 23.25
N GLY A 120 9.21 -3.86 22.42
CA GLY A 120 10.49 -3.75 21.71
C GLY A 120 10.66 -4.76 20.57
N VAL A 121 9.57 -5.31 20.03
CA VAL A 121 9.60 -6.31 18.95
C VAL A 121 9.25 -5.65 17.61
N TYR A 122 10.10 -5.87 16.62
CA TYR A 122 9.85 -5.48 15.22
C TYR A 122 8.96 -6.51 14.52
N LYS A 123 7.93 -6.05 13.81
CA LYS A 123 7.06 -6.89 12.99
C LYS A 123 6.76 -6.22 11.66
N SER A 124 7.25 -6.77 10.55
CA SER A 124 7.08 -6.18 9.22
C SER A 124 5.62 -6.12 8.74
N SER A 125 4.70 -6.83 9.41
CA SER A 125 3.25 -6.74 9.16
C SER A 125 2.58 -5.55 9.81
N ASP A 126 3.24 -4.85 10.74
CA ASP A 126 2.63 -3.78 11.52
C ASP A 126 2.74 -2.46 10.77
N TYR A 127 1.62 -1.77 10.57
CA TYR A 127 1.58 -0.47 9.88
C TYR A 127 2.55 0.56 10.49
N GLY A 128 2.73 0.52 11.81
CA GLY A 128 3.68 1.38 12.52
C GLY A 128 5.12 1.28 11.99
N THR A 129 5.56 0.12 11.50
CA THR A 129 6.90 -0.04 10.90
C THR A 129 7.03 0.80 9.62
N VAL A 130 6.00 0.81 8.79
CA VAL A 130 5.96 1.59 7.53
C VAL A 130 5.78 3.07 7.81
N PHE A 131 4.93 3.43 8.77
CA PHE A 131 4.69 4.82 9.14
C PHE A 131 5.96 5.55 9.60
N HIS A 132 6.86 4.84 10.28
CA HIS A 132 8.10 5.39 10.80
C HIS A 132 9.29 5.32 9.85
N LEU A 133 9.10 4.87 8.60
CA LEU A 133 10.16 4.89 7.60
C LEU A 133 10.68 6.32 7.39
N GLU A 134 11.99 6.43 7.19
CA GLU A 134 12.64 7.72 7.00
C GLU A 134 12.24 8.35 5.66
N GLY A 135 11.73 9.58 5.72
CA GLY A 135 11.33 10.32 4.53
C GLY A 135 12.50 10.96 3.79
N ASN A 136 13.62 11.18 4.48
CA ASN A 136 14.80 11.93 4.01
C ASN A 136 14.41 13.29 3.43
N PHE A 137 13.54 14.03 4.13
CA PHE A 137 12.96 15.29 3.64
C PHE A 137 14.04 16.33 3.28
N ASP A 138 15.04 16.48 4.15
CA ASP A 138 16.10 17.48 4.00
C ASP A 138 17.07 17.18 2.84
N ALA A 139 17.06 15.95 2.32
CA ALA A 139 17.89 15.52 1.20
C ALA A 139 17.16 15.58 -0.16
N ARG A 140 15.94 16.13 -0.20
CA ARG A 140 15.11 16.19 -1.40
C ARG A 140 15.03 17.61 -1.95
N GLU A 141 15.06 17.71 -3.28
CA GLU A 141 14.79 18.95 -4.00
C GLU A 141 13.34 19.41 -3.82
N LEU A 142 13.12 20.73 -3.85
CA LEU A 142 11.80 21.34 -3.69
C LEU A 142 10.77 20.81 -4.70
N ASP A 143 11.19 20.62 -5.96
CA ASP A 143 10.33 20.09 -7.02
C ASP A 143 9.87 18.65 -6.74
N ASP A 144 10.72 17.83 -6.12
CA ASP A 144 10.39 16.47 -5.72
C ASP A 144 9.36 16.46 -4.58
N LEU A 145 9.51 17.38 -3.62
CA LEU A 145 8.59 17.56 -2.51
C LEU A 145 7.22 18.05 -2.99
N LEU A 146 7.18 19.03 -3.89
CA LEU A 146 5.93 19.54 -4.48
C LEU A 146 5.19 18.43 -5.22
N LYS A 147 5.89 17.64 -6.06
CA LYS A 147 5.32 16.48 -6.77
C LYS A 147 4.69 15.49 -5.79
N LYS A 148 5.37 15.18 -4.67
CA LYS A 148 4.83 14.28 -3.63
C LYS A 148 3.57 14.83 -2.98
N CYS A 149 3.52 16.12 -2.66
CA CYS A 149 2.33 16.78 -2.13
C CYS A 149 1.15 16.69 -3.12
N CYS A 150 1.39 16.97 -4.41
CA CYS A 150 0.36 16.83 -5.44
C CYS A 150 -0.13 15.39 -5.58
N LEU A 151 0.77 14.40 -5.59
CA LEU A 151 0.42 12.98 -5.65
C LEU A 151 -0.40 12.53 -4.44
N ALA A 152 -0.03 12.98 -3.24
CA ALA A 152 -0.78 12.69 -2.01
C ALA A 152 -2.21 13.28 -2.08
N PHE A 153 -2.34 14.51 -2.57
CA PHE A 153 -3.65 15.15 -2.78
C PHE A 153 -4.51 14.38 -3.80
N ILE A 154 -3.95 14.06 -4.97
CA ILE A 154 -4.63 13.31 -6.03
C ILE A 154 -5.07 11.94 -5.51
N LEU A 155 -4.17 11.19 -4.88
CA LEU A 155 -4.49 9.87 -4.31
C LEU A 155 -5.61 9.98 -3.27
N THR A 156 -5.56 10.99 -2.39
CA THR A 156 -6.62 11.23 -1.41
C THR A 156 -7.97 11.48 -2.08
N LYS A 157 -8.01 12.31 -3.13
CA LYS A 157 -9.25 12.57 -3.89
C LYS A 157 -9.78 11.34 -4.61
N LEU A 158 -8.90 10.49 -5.16
CA LEU A 158 -9.29 9.23 -5.77
C LEU A 158 -9.86 8.25 -4.72
N LEU A 159 -9.22 8.14 -3.56
CA LEU A 159 -9.70 7.30 -2.45
C LEU A 159 -11.08 7.74 -1.96
N ILE A 160 -11.30 9.05 -1.80
CA ILE A 160 -12.63 9.61 -1.46
C ILE A 160 -13.65 9.25 -2.54
N SER A 161 -13.33 9.53 -3.81
CA SER A 161 -14.27 9.31 -4.93
C SER A 161 -14.58 7.83 -5.18
N SER A 162 -13.72 6.92 -4.72
CA SER A 162 -13.89 5.48 -4.93
C SER A 162 -15.03 4.85 -4.10
N ASN A 163 -15.41 5.49 -2.98
CA ASN A 163 -16.30 4.93 -1.95
C ASN A 163 -15.91 3.50 -1.54
N SER A 164 -14.61 3.19 -1.51
CA SER A 164 -14.10 1.83 -1.24
C SER A 164 -13.08 1.75 -0.10
N TYR A 165 -12.50 2.89 0.31
CA TYR A 165 -11.51 2.95 1.39
C TYR A 165 -12.01 3.68 2.63
N PHE A 166 -12.56 4.88 2.48
CA PHE A 166 -13.14 5.66 3.58
C PHE A 166 -14.55 5.18 3.92
N VAL A 167 -14.64 3.95 4.41
CA VAL A 167 -15.87 3.27 4.80
C VAL A 167 -15.75 2.66 6.19
N ASP A 168 -16.89 2.36 6.83
CA ASP A 168 -16.95 1.64 8.10
C ASP A 168 -16.57 0.14 7.95
N GLU A 169 -16.64 -0.62 9.04
CA GLU A 169 -16.34 -2.06 9.03
C GLU A 169 -17.29 -2.88 8.14
N LEU A 170 -18.48 -2.36 7.85
CA LEU A 170 -19.50 -2.97 7.00
C LEU A 170 -19.38 -2.53 5.52
N GLY A 171 -18.53 -1.55 5.23
CA GLY A 171 -18.35 -0.97 3.90
C GLY A 171 -19.29 0.21 3.59
N ASN A 172 -19.99 0.75 4.58
CA ASN A 172 -20.81 1.95 4.40
C ASN A 172 -19.96 3.21 4.45
N SER A 173 -20.29 4.19 3.61
CA SER A 173 -19.67 5.52 3.70
C SER A 173 -20.01 6.19 5.03
N PHE A 174 -19.07 6.97 5.55
CA PHE A 174 -19.35 7.90 6.66
C PHE A 174 -20.09 9.10 6.07
N GLU A 175 -21.41 9.16 6.24
CA GLU A 175 -22.23 10.33 5.91
C GLU A 175 -21.78 11.60 6.67
#